data_AF-A0A3M1FH79-F1
#
_entry.id   AF-A0A3M1FH79-F1
#
_cell.length_a   1.000
_cell.length_b   1.000
_cell.length_c   1.000
_cell.angle_alpha   90.00
_cell.angle_beta   90.00
_cell.angle_gamma   90.00
#
_symmetry.space_group_name_H-M   'P 1'
#
loop_
_entity.id
_entity.type
_entity.pdbx_description
1 polymer ?
#
loop_
_entity_poly.entity_id
_entity_poly.type
_entity_poly.pdbx_seq_one_letter_code
_entity_poly.pdbx_strand_id
1 'polypeptide(L)'
;MYIRPYTVSQIGLILFAGFLWTYLYRGSRSSSVPFHPATRGIMEALVWGMALIGIAAFTGVVTHPQLDLLWYAAQALGIFFFAALAKAFYALPPQAPTVWPGEARWAPRIIQGLALLDMGYSTYRVWVWGQTGTIPPRVWYTRLGMFLAGTWLLVILVRKARQAARTAQPEAP
;
A
#
# COMPACT_ATOMS: atom_id res chain seq x y z
N MET A 1 -0.97 6.47 -28.58
CA MET A 1 -1.11 5.64 -27.36
C MET A 1 -1.21 6.58 -26.17
N TYR A 2 -2.41 6.86 -25.66
CA TYR A 2 -2.59 7.73 -24.50
C TYR A 2 -2.21 6.94 -23.23
N ILE A 3 -1.00 7.14 -22.72
CA ILE A 3 -0.61 6.60 -21.42
C ILE A 3 -1.44 7.35 -20.38
N ARG A 4 -2.33 6.64 -19.70
CA ARG A 4 -3.21 7.28 -18.73
C ARG A 4 -2.37 7.71 -17.51
N PRO A 5 -2.69 8.84 -16.84
CA PRO A 5 -1.89 9.34 -15.72
C PRO A 5 -1.70 8.32 -14.58
N TYR A 6 -2.65 7.39 -14.43
CA TYR A 6 -2.55 6.34 -13.41
C TYR A 6 -1.46 5.30 -13.72
N THR A 7 -1.10 5.06 -14.99
CA THR A 7 -0.07 4.09 -15.38
C THR A 7 1.31 4.50 -14.86
N VAL A 8 1.59 5.80 -14.86
CA VAL A 8 2.85 6.35 -14.31
C VAL A 8 2.90 6.18 -12.79
N SER A 9 1.80 6.46 -12.09
CA SER A 9 1.72 6.27 -10.63
C SER A 9 1.80 4.80 -10.19
N GLN A 10 1.25 3.88 -10.98
CA GLN A 10 1.31 2.43 -10.74
C GLN A 10 2.73 1.90 -10.94
N ILE A 11 3.42 2.32 -12.00
CA ILE A 11 4.83 1.96 -12.23
C ILE A 11 5.69 2.49 -11.09
N GLY A 12 5.49 3.75 -10.65
CA GLY A 12 6.19 4.30 -9.50
C GLY A 12 5.98 3.50 -8.22
N LEU A 13 4.75 3.05 -7.96
CA LEU A 13 4.42 2.19 -6.82
C LEU A 13 5.05 0.79 -6.92
N ILE A 14 5.07 0.18 -8.11
CA ILE A 14 5.75 -1.11 -8.33
C ILE A 14 7.24 -0.97 -8.08
N LEU A 15 7.88 0.08 -8.62
CA LEU A 15 9.30 0.34 -8.43
C LEU A 15 9.64 0.60 -6.96
N PHE A 16 8.81 1.38 -6.24
CA PHE A 16 8.99 1.62 -4.81
C PHE A 16 8.84 0.33 -4.00
N ALA A 17 7.81 -0.48 -4.28
CA ALA A 17 7.61 -1.77 -3.62
C ALA A 17 8.75 -2.75 -3.91
N GLY A 18 9.25 -2.79 -5.15
CA GLY A 18 10.39 -3.62 -5.55
C GLY A 18 11.70 -3.18 -4.87
N PHE A 19 11.93 -1.86 -4.78
CA PHE A 19 13.06 -1.31 -4.05
C PHE A 19 13.00 -1.70 -2.56
N LEU A 20 11.85 -1.50 -1.92
CA LEU A 20 11.65 -1.84 -0.52
C LEU A 20 11.81 -3.35 -0.28
N TRP A 21 11.29 -4.18 -1.19
CA TRP A 21 11.47 -5.63 -1.11
C TRP A 21 12.94 -6.02 -1.20
N THR A 22 13.67 -5.44 -2.16
CA THR A 22 15.11 -5.72 -2.36
C THR A 22 15.93 -5.28 -1.16
N TYR A 23 15.61 -4.12 -0.58
CA TYR A 23 16.23 -3.61 0.64
C TYR A 23 16.03 -4.56 1.82
N LEU A 24 14.80 -5.01 2.06
CA LEU A 24 14.47 -5.96 3.13
C LEU A 24 15.12 -7.34 2.89
N TYR A 25 15.11 -7.82 1.64
CA TYR A 25 15.76 -9.08 1.27
C TYR A 25 17.27 -9.05 1.52
N ARG A 26 17.96 -7.99 1.07
CA ARG A 26 19.40 -7.81 1.34
C ARG A 26 19.68 -7.70 2.83
N GLY A 27 18.96 -6.81 3.53
CA GLY A 27 19.11 -6.62 4.97
C GLY A 27 18.94 -7.91 5.74
N SER A 28 18.05 -8.80 5.27
CA SER A 28 17.84 -10.10 5.90
C SER A 28 18.92 -11.14 5.64
N ARG A 29 19.61 -11.08 4.49
CA ARG A 29 20.74 -11.97 4.19
C ARG A 29 22.04 -11.52 4.84
N SER A 30 22.19 -10.23 5.12
CA SER A 30 23.39 -9.66 5.71
C SER A 30 23.38 -9.63 7.24
N SER A 31 22.23 -9.87 7.88
CA SER A 31 22.08 -9.86 9.34
C SER A 31 22.14 -11.28 9.91
N SER A 32 22.98 -11.49 10.92
CA SER A 32 23.00 -12.72 11.74
C SER A 32 21.81 -12.84 12.71
N VAL A 33 20.98 -11.81 12.81
CA VAL A 33 19.82 -11.75 13.71
C VAL A 33 18.66 -12.55 13.10
N PRO A 34 17.98 -13.42 13.87
CA PRO A 34 16.84 -14.20 13.40
C PRO A 34 15.76 -13.33 12.75
N PHE A 35 15.25 -13.80 11.61
CA PHE A 35 14.28 -13.09 10.80
C PHE A 35 13.00 -12.80 11.60
N HIS A 36 12.73 -11.53 11.88
CA HIS A 36 11.51 -11.16 12.59
C HIS A 36 10.29 -11.54 11.71
N PRO A 37 9.28 -12.27 12.22
CA PRO A 37 8.14 -12.74 11.41
C PRO A 37 7.37 -11.59 10.74
N ALA A 38 7.45 -10.38 11.31
CA ALA A 38 6.94 -9.16 10.70
C ALA A 38 7.61 -8.84 9.36
N THR A 39 8.93 -8.99 9.24
CA THR A 39 9.69 -8.71 8.02
C THR A 39 9.30 -9.67 6.89
N ARG A 40 9.03 -10.94 7.22
CA ARG A 40 8.61 -11.94 6.23
C ARG A 40 7.22 -11.61 5.68
N GLY A 41 6.30 -11.25 6.57
CA GLY A 41 4.97 -10.77 6.18
C GLY A 41 5.02 -9.50 5.31
N ILE A 42 5.98 -8.60 5.53
CA ILE A 42 6.19 -7.42 4.66
C ILE A 42 6.62 -7.85 3.26
N MET A 43 7.58 -8.75 3.17
CA MET A 43 8.09 -9.20 1.88
C MET A 43 7.01 -9.93 1.07
N GLU A 44 6.21 -10.78 1.72
CA GLU A 44 5.06 -11.43 1.10
C GLU A 44 4.01 -10.39 0.66
N ALA A 45 3.68 -9.42 1.51
CA ALA A 45 2.74 -8.34 1.17
C ALA A 45 3.25 -7.48 0.00
N LEU A 46 4.55 -7.20 -0.09
CA LEU A 46 5.18 -6.47 -1.19
C LEU A 46 5.08 -7.23 -2.52
N VAL A 47 5.32 -8.54 -2.50
CA VAL A 47 5.17 -9.38 -3.70
C VAL A 47 3.73 -9.38 -4.19
N TRP A 48 2.76 -9.60 -3.29
CA TRP A 48 1.34 -9.54 -3.63
C TRP A 48 0.90 -8.16 -4.11
N GLY A 49 1.37 -7.09 -3.45
CA GLY A 49 1.09 -5.70 -3.85
C GLY A 49 1.62 -5.38 -5.25
N MET A 50 2.86 -5.75 -5.56
CA MET A 50 3.44 -5.58 -6.90
C MET A 50 2.67 -6.36 -7.96
N ALA A 51 2.31 -7.62 -7.69
CA ALA A 51 1.55 -8.44 -8.62
C ALA A 51 0.19 -7.81 -8.95
N LEU A 52 -0.50 -7.28 -7.94
CA LEU A 52 -1.81 -6.67 -8.11
C LEU A 52 -1.74 -5.33 -8.83
N ILE A 53 -0.76 -4.48 -8.51
CA ILE A 53 -0.55 -3.22 -9.23
C ILE A 53 -0.12 -3.49 -10.68
N GLY A 54 0.66 -4.56 -10.91
CA GLY A 54 1.05 -5.01 -12.26
C GLY A 54 -0.15 -5.47 -13.09
N ILE A 55 -1.01 -6.33 -12.53
CA ILE A 55 -2.30 -6.72 -13.16
C ILE A 55 -3.10 -5.47 -13.47
N ALA A 56 -3.23 -4.57 -12.51
CA ALA A 56 -4.06 -3.37 -12.59
C ALA A 56 -3.51 -2.32 -13.60
N ALA A 57 -2.19 -2.29 -13.80
CA ALA A 57 -1.54 -1.50 -14.86
C ALA A 57 -1.76 -2.13 -16.24
N PHE A 58 -1.67 -3.45 -16.35
CA PHE A 58 -1.92 -4.19 -17.59
C PHE A 58 -3.39 -4.08 -18.03
N THR A 59 -4.33 -4.23 -17.10
CA THR A 59 -5.76 -4.09 -17.37
C THR A 59 -6.16 -2.65 -17.68
N GLY A 60 -5.50 -1.66 -17.06
CA GLY A 60 -5.73 -0.24 -17.35
C GLY A 60 -5.33 0.21 -18.77
N VAL A 61 -4.63 -0.63 -19.53
CA VAL A 61 -4.29 -0.42 -20.96
C VAL A 61 -5.38 -0.95 -21.90
N VAL A 62 -6.22 -1.89 -21.44
CA VAL A 62 -7.25 -2.55 -22.26
C VAL A 62 -8.63 -2.14 -21.73
N THR A 63 -9.42 -1.40 -22.52
CA THR A 63 -10.76 -0.97 -22.10
C THR A 63 -11.76 -2.10 -22.28
N HIS A 64 -12.06 -2.83 -21.20
CA HIS A 64 -13.14 -3.79 -21.13
C HIS A 64 -13.89 -3.63 -19.80
N PRO A 65 -15.25 -3.69 -19.75
CA PRO A 65 -16.02 -3.52 -18.51
C PRO A 65 -15.60 -4.50 -17.40
N GLN A 66 -15.22 -5.72 -17.77
CA GLN A 66 -14.71 -6.74 -16.84
C GLN A 66 -13.35 -6.33 -16.23
N LEU A 67 -12.53 -5.59 -16.98
CA LEU A 67 -11.24 -5.08 -16.53
C LEU A 67 -11.40 -3.89 -15.59
N ASP A 68 -12.44 -3.07 -15.76
CA ASP A 68 -12.79 -2.02 -14.80
C ASP A 68 -13.24 -2.59 -13.45
N LEU A 69 -13.96 -3.73 -13.45
CA LEU A 69 -14.31 -4.44 -12.22
C LEU A 69 -13.07 -5.01 -11.50
N LEU A 70 -12.15 -5.58 -12.27
CA LEU A 70 -10.86 -6.06 -11.78
C LEU A 70 -10.01 -4.92 -11.18
N TRP A 71 -10.09 -3.74 -11.80
CA TRP A 71 -9.46 -2.52 -11.29
C TRP A 71 -10.06 -2.05 -9.94
N TYR A 72 -11.35 -2.27 -9.68
CA TYR A 72 -11.94 -1.97 -8.36
C TYR A 72 -11.45 -2.93 -7.29
N ALA A 73 -11.39 -4.23 -7.59
CA ALA A 73 -10.81 -5.21 -6.68
C ALA A 73 -9.33 -4.90 -6.37
N ALA A 74 -8.57 -4.44 -7.36
CA ALA A 74 -7.18 -4.06 -7.18
C ALA A 74 -6.97 -2.87 -6.23
N GLN A 75 -7.93 -1.92 -6.14
CA GLN A 75 -7.81 -0.80 -5.19
C GLN A 75 -7.99 -1.20 -3.74
N ALA A 76 -9.03 -1.99 -3.45
CA ALA A 76 -9.21 -2.55 -2.12
C ALA A 76 -7.95 -3.30 -1.66
N LEU A 77 -7.37 -4.10 -2.56
CA LEU A 77 -6.12 -4.81 -2.31
C LEU A 77 -4.91 -3.87 -2.12
N GLY A 78 -4.84 -2.77 -2.88
CA GLY A 78 -3.84 -1.71 -2.67
C GLY A 78 -3.95 -1.05 -1.29
N ILE A 79 -5.16 -0.87 -0.76
CA ILE A 79 -5.37 -0.35 0.60
C ILE A 79 -4.97 -1.39 1.66
N PHE A 80 -5.29 -2.67 1.46
CA PHE A 80 -4.80 -3.75 2.33
C PHE A 80 -3.28 -3.82 2.35
N PHE A 81 -2.65 -3.65 1.19
CA PHE A 81 -1.20 -3.56 1.07
C PHE A 81 -0.63 -2.39 1.88
N PHE A 82 -1.25 -1.21 1.81
CA PHE A 82 -0.84 -0.08 2.63
C PHE A 82 -1.04 -0.30 4.13
N ALA A 83 -2.09 -1.01 4.55
CA ALA A 83 -2.25 -1.39 5.95
C ALA A 83 -1.15 -2.34 6.43
N ALA A 84 -0.79 -3.33 5.59
CA ALA A 84 0.31 -4.24 5.88
C ALA A 84 1.64 -3.48 6.02
N LEU A 85 1.93 -2.57 5.09
CA LEU A 85 3.08 -1.65 5.13
C LEU A 85 3.08 -0.74 6.36
N ALA A 86 1.92 -0.26 6.80
CA ALA A 86 1.85 0.59 7.99
C ALA A 86 2.21 -0.22 9.24
N LYS A 87 1.57 -1.39 9.43
CA LYS A 87 1.85 -2.32 10.55
C LYS A 87 3.33 -2.70 10.61
N ALA A 88 3.88 -2.95 9.43
CA ALA A 88 5.27 -3.25 9.19
C ALA A 88 6.24 -2.15 9.60
N PHE A 89 6.01 -0.92 9.14
CA PHE A 89 6.83 0.19 9.57
C PHE A 89 6.74 0.39 11.09
N TYR A 90 5.55 0.28 11.70
CA TYR A 90 5.48 0.35 13.17
C TYR A 90 6.25 -0.77 13.89
N ALA A 91 6.43 -1.94 13.26
CA ALA A 91 7.18 -3.05 13.85
C ALA A 91 8.70 -2.95 13.65
N LEU A 92 9.17 -2.27 12.60
CA LEU A 92 10.60 -2.13 12.32
C LEU A 92 11.25 -1.09 13.26
N PRO A 93 12.49 -1.30 13.71
CA PRO A 93 13.31 -0.22 14.26
C PRO A 93 13.82 0.72 13.13
N PRO A 94 14.23 1.97 13.44
CA PRO A 94 14.02 2.67 14.71
C PRO A 94 12.52 2.98 14.92
N GLN A 95 12.07 2.95 16.18
CA GLN A 95 10.68 3.30 16.50
C GLN A 95 10.44 4.77 16.14
N ALA A 96 9.50 5.02 15.22
CA ALA A 96 9.14 6.38 14.86
C ALA A 96 8.38 7.02 16.03
N PRO A 97 8.58 8.33 16.29
CA PRO A 97 7.75 9.04 17.26
C PRO A 97 6.27 8.97 16.85
N THR A 98 5.44 8.52 17.79
CA THR A 98 3.98 8.43 17.65
C THR A 98 3.33 9.75 18.02
N VAL A 99 2.33 10.19 17.26
CA VAL A 99 1.47 11.35 17.52
C VAL A 99 0.57 11.11 18.73
N TRP A 100 0.08 9.87 18.90
CA TRP A 100 -0.78 9.51 20.04
C TRP A 100 -0.51 8.09 20.54
N PRO A 101 -0.80 7.81 21.84
CA PRO A 101 -0.66 6.48 22.40
C PRO A 101 -1.66 5.52 21.73
N GLY A 102 -1.14 4.52 21.01
CA GLY A 102 -1.94 3.55 20.27
C GLY A 102 -2.01 3.77 18.74
N GLU A 103 -1.28 4.74 18.20
CA GLU A 103 -1.18 4.99 16.75
C GLU A 103 -0.83 3.71 15.97
N ALA A 104 0.19 2.97 16.42
CA ALA A 104 0.62 1.72 15.80
C ALA A 104 -0.45 0.62 15.77
N ARG A 105 -1.42 0.66 16.70
CA ARG A 105 -2.52 -0.30 16.79
C ARG A 105 -3.70 0.13 15.91
N TRP A 106 -4.04 1.42 15.91
CA TRP A 106 -5.25 1.94 15.27
C TRP A 106 -5.04 2.37 13.83
N ALA A 107 -3.90 2.96 13.48
CA ALA A 107 -3.67 3.43 12.12
C ALA A 107 -3.76 2.32 11.06
N PRO A 108 -3.13 1.13 11.24
CA PRO A 108 -3.31 0.03 10.29
C PRO A 108 -4.76 -0.48 10.22
N ARG A 109 -5.50 -0.44 11.34
CA ARG A 109 -6.91 -0.85 11.38
C ARG A 109 -7.84 0.13 10.68
N ILE A 110 -7.57 1.42 10.81
CA ILE A 110 -8.30 2.46 10.09
C ILE A 110 -8.07 2.29 8.59
N ILE A 111 -6.82 2.05 8.16
CA ILE A 111 -6.50 1.76 6.76
C ILE A 111 -7.23 0.49 6.28
N GLN A 112 -7.28 -0.58 7.08
CA GLN A 112 -8.08 -1.77 6.76
C GLN A 112 -9.58 -1.48 6.69
N GLY A 113 -10.11 -0.65 7.58
CA GLY A 113 -11.51 -0.22 7.54
C GLY A 113 -11.85 0.51 6.25
N LEU A 114 -10.95 1.36 5.76
CA LEU A 114 -11.09 2.00 4.45
C LEU A 114 -11.10 0.98 3.30
N ALA A 115 -10.28 -0.08 3.39
CA ALA A 115 -10.28 -1.17 2.40
C ALA A 115 -11.62 -1.93 2.38
N LEU A 116 -12.18 -2.23 3.56
CA LEU A 116 -13.47 -2.90 3.68
C LEU A 116 -14.62 -2.07 3.12
N LEU A 117 -14.61 -0.75 3.36
CA LEU A 117 -15.58 0.17 2.78
C LEU A 117 -15.48 0.20 1.25
N ASP A 118 -14.25 0.24 0.70
CA ASP A 118 -14.03 0.20 -0.76
C ASP A 118 -14.41 -1.16 -1.36
N MET A 119 -14.19 -2.27 -0.65
CA MET A 119 -14.70 -3.60 -1.05
C MET A 119 -16.23 -3.62 -1.07
N GLY A 120 -16.89 -3.14 -0.02
CA GLY A 120 -18.36 -3.09 0.03
C GLY A 120 -18.95 -2.30 -1.13
N TYR A 121 -18.35 -1.15 -1.43
CA TYR A 121 -18.74 -0.32 -2.58
C TYR A 121 -18.46 -1.00 -3.93
N SER A 122 -17.35 -1.71 -4.05
CA SER A 122 -17.00 -2.49 -5.25
C SER A 122 -17.98 -3.63 -5.49
N THR A 123 -18.34 -4.37 -4.43
CA THR A 123 -19.36 -5.44 -4.48
C THR A 123 -20.71 -4.90 -4.91
N TYR A 124 -21.14 -3.76 -4.37
CA TYR A 124 -22.37 -3.09 -4.82
C TYR A 124 -22.35 -2.79 -6.32
N ARG A 125 -21.22 -2.31 -6.86
CA ARG A 125 -21.12 -1.99 -8.29
C ARG A 125 -21.07 -3.21 -9.20
N VAL A 126 -20.44 -4.29 -8.75
CA VAL A 126 -20.53 -5.60 -9.43
C VAL A 126 -21.98 -6.07 -9.47
N TRP A 127 -22.70 -5.95 -8.36
CA TRP A 127 -24.12 -6.33 -8.28
C TRP A 127 -24.99 -5.49 -9.23
N VAL A 128 -24.84 -4.16 -9.23
CA VAL A 128 -25.58 -3.28 -10.16
C VAL A 128 -25.25 -3.63 -11.61
N TRP A 129 -23.98 -3.81 -11.95
CA TRP A 129 -23.58 -4.22 -13.30
C TRP A 129 -24.21 -5.55 -13.72
N GLY A 130 -24.28 -6.52 -12.82
CA GLY A 130 -24.96 -7.79 -13.06
C GLY A 130 -26.46 -7.65 -13.34
N GLN A 131 -27.09 -6.59 -12.84
CA GLN A 131 -28.51 -6.31 -13.07
C GLN A 131 -28.77 -5.42 -14.29
N THR A 132 -27.94 -4.42 -14.55
CA THR A 132 -28.20 -3.36 -15.52
C THR A 132 -27.33 -3.44 -16.78
N GLY A 133 -26.28 -4.25 -16.77
CA GLY A 133 -25.24 -4.28 -17.80
C GLY A 133 -24.36 -3.03 -17.83
N THR A 134 -24.61 -2.04 -16.96
CA THR A 134 -23.92 -0.76 -16.91
C THR A 134 -23.12 -0.62 -15.62
N ILE A 135 -21.88 -0.12 -15.72
CA ILE A 135 -21.03 0.12 -14.55
C ILE A 135 -21.36 1.51 -14.00
N PRO A 136 -21.83 1.65 -12.75
CA PRO A 136 -22.14 2.96 -12.16
C PRO A 136 -20.90 3.86 -12.20
N PRO A 137 -21.00 5.17 -12.47
CA PRO A 137 -19.84 6.05 -12.51
C PRO A 137 -19.12 6.08 -11.16
N ARG A 138 -17.78 6.18 -11.22
CA ARG A 138 -16.96 6.13 -10.01
C ARG A 138 -16.95 7.49 -9.33
N VAL A 139 -17.40 7.55 -8.08
CA VAL A 139 -17.34 8.79 -7.29
C VAL A 139 -15.90 9.02 -6.80
N TRP A 140 -15.41 10.26 -6.93
CA TRP A 140 -14.02 10.64 -6.69
C TRP A 140 -13.48 10.28 -5.28
N TYR A 141 -14.36 10.22 -4.28
CA TYR A 141 -14.02 9.83 -2.90
C TYR A 141 -13.44 8.41 -2.77
N THR A 142 -13.68 7.51 -3.73
CA THR A 142 -13.09 6.15 -3.71
C THR A 142 -11.56 6.16 -3.81
N ARG A 143 -10.96 7.19 -4.41
CA ARG A 143 -9.49 7.37 -4.44
C ARG A 143 -8.93 7.98 -3.16
N LEU A 144 -9.79 8.56 -2.32
CA LEU A 144 -9.40 9.22 -1.08
C LEU A 144 -8.78 8.23 -0.10
N GLY A 145 -9.32 7.01 0.02
CA GLY A 145 -8.78 5.99 0.90
C GLY A 145 -7.34 5.60 0.56
N MET A 146 -7.05 5.42 -0.73
CA MET A 146 -5.71 5.09 -1.23
C MET A 146 -4.74 6.28 -1.06
N PHE A 147 -5.21 7.50 -1.31
CA PHE A 147 -4.43 8.72 -1.08
C PHE A 147 -4.09 8.93 0.41
N LEU A 148 -5.08 8.77 1.30
CA LEU A 148 -4.90 8.90 2.75
C LEU A 148 -3.94 7.82 3.29
N ALA A 149 -4.10 6.57 2.85
CA ALA A 149 -3.23 5.47 3.24
C ALA A 149 -1.78 5.68 2.75
N GLY A 150 -1.60 6.11 1.49
CA GLY A 150 -0.29 6.42 0.94
C GLY A 150 0.38 7.62 1.63
N THR A 151 -0.39 8.68 1.89
CA THR A 151 0.10 9.87 2.61
C THR A 151 0.53 9.52 4.02
N TRP A 152 -0.26 8.71 4.72
CA TRP A 152 0.08 8.25 6.07
C TRP A 152 1.39 7.44 6.09
N LEU A 153 1.58 6.56 5.10
CA LEU A 153 2.81 5.80 4.96
C LEU A 153 4.03 6.68 4.71
N LEU A 154 3.88 7.71 3.87
CA LEU A 154 4.94 8.68 3.62
C LEU A 154 5.30 9.44 4.89
N VAL A 155 4.30 9.80 5.71
CA VAL A 155 4.52 10.42 7.02
C VAL A 155 5.29 9.48 7.96
N ILE A 156 4.91 8.20 8.07
CA ILE A 156 5.65 7.23 8.88
C ILE A 156 7.10 7.09 8.40
N LEU A 157 7.30 6.99 7.08
CA LEU A 157 8.62 6.85 6.46
C LEU A 157 9.52 8.05 6.78
N VAL A 158 9.01 9.28 6.61
CA VAL A 158 9.74 10.51 6.93
C VAL A 158 10.12 10.56 8.41
N ARG A 159 9.20 10.19 9.32
CA ARG A 159 9.49 10.13 10.76
C ARG A 159 10.59 9.13 11.07
N LYS A 160 10.54 7.95 10.46
CA LYS A 160 11.59 6.93 10.60
C LYS A 160 12.94 7.40 10.07
N ALA A 161 12.96 8.00 8.89
CA ALA A 161 14.20 8.51 8.28
C ALA A 161 14.84 9.58 9.17
N ARG A 162 14.04 10.49 9.74
CA ARG A 162 14.53 11.49 10.70
C ARG A 162 15.06 10.85 11.98
N GLN A 163 14.40 9.83 12.50
CA GLN A 163 14.86 9.13 13.70
C GLN A 163 16.14 8.33 13.45
N ALA A 164 16.25 7.69 12.28
CA ALA A 164 17.47 7.02 11.84
C ALA A 164 18.64 8.00 11.69
N ALA A 165 18.39 9.18 11.11
CA ALA A 165 19.41 10.23 10.98
C ALA A 165 19.90 10.75 12.34
N ARG A 166 19.00 10.92 13.32
CA ARG A 166 19.35 11.34 14.68
C ARG A 166 20.17 10.29 15.44
N THR A 167 19.84 9.02 15.25
CA THR A 167 20.54 7.91 15.91
C THR A 167 21.89 7.58 15.26
N ALA A 168 22.12 8.03 14.02
CA ALA A 168 23.37 7.86 13.30
C ALA A 168 24.36 9.01 13.46
N GLN A 169 23.99 10.14 14.10
CA GLN A 169 24.95 11.19 14.46
C GLN A 169 25.75 10.72 15.68
N PRO A 170 27.06 10.44 15.55
CA PRO A 170 27.90 10.21 16.72
C PRO A 170 27.92 11.50 17.54
N GLU A 171 27.74 11.38 18.87
CA GLU A 171 27.99 12.48 19.79
C GLU A 171 29.41 12.98 19.53
N ALA A 172 29.53 14.17 18.94
CA ALA A 172 30.82 14.82 18.78
C ALA A 172 31.34 15.16 20.19
N PRO A 173 32.58 14.78 20.52
CA PRO A 173 33.18 15.05 21.83
C PRO A 173 33.34 16.55 22.10
#